data_AF-A0A529ZEC8-F1
#
_entry.id   AF-A0A529ZEC8-F1
#
_cell.length_a   1.000
_cell.length_b   1.000
_cell.length_c   1.000
_cell.angle_alpha   90.00
_cell.angle_beta   90.00
_cell.angle_gamma   90.00
#
_symmetry.space_group_name_H-M   'P 1'
#
loop_
_entity.id
_entity.type
_entity.pdbx_description
1 polymer ?
#
loop_
_entity_poly.entity_id
_entity_poly.type
_entity_poly.pdbx_seq_one_letter_code
_entity_poly.pdbx_strand_id
1 'polypeptide(L)'
;DISVGPLMGFVNALVIQLLFLNLGMSSPWIIVPAALLVGAVVGAANGVLATIVRIQPIVATLGTYLILTGVTLTILPAPIGPAPDWLKAMAGPLSIVPLALIGLCWFLVRRTPYYDLLM
;
A
#
# COMPACT_ATOMS: atom_id res chain seq x y z
N ASP A 1 -0.58 -1.99 -11.70
CA ASP A 1 -0.81 -0.56 -11.42
C ASP A 1 0.54 0.06 -11.11
N ILE A 2 0.90 1.12 -11.81
CA ILE A 2 2.18 1.82 -11.63
C ILE A 2 2.14 2.80 -10.45
N SER A 3 0.95 3.17 -9.97
CA SER A 3 0.75 4.08 -8.83
C SER A 3 1.01 3.43 -7.46
N VAL A 4 1.36 2.13 -7.42
CA VAL A 4 1.63 1.39 -6.19
C VAL A 4 2.79 2.00 -5.40
N GLY A 5 3.82 2.50 -6.08
CA GLY A 5 4.97 3.14 -5.42
C GLY A 5 4.57 4.37 -4.58
N PRO A 6 3.99 5.42 -5.19
CA PRO A 6 3.50 6.58 -4.45
C PRO A 6 2.39 6.24 -3.47
N LEU A 7 1.54 5.25 -3.77
CA LEU A 7 0.51 4.80 -2.85
C LEU A 7 1.10 4.25 -1.56
N MET A 8 2.17 3.44 -1.64
CA MET A 8 2.88 2.98 -0.44
C MET A 8 3.45 4.14 0.38
N GLY A 9 4.04 5.14 -0.30
CA GLY A 9 4.55 6.35 0.35
C GLY A 9 3.45 7.18 1.02
N PHE A 10 2.33 7.38 0.32
CA PHE A 10 1.16 8.11 0.80
C PHE A 10 0.52 7.43 2.01
N VAL A 11 0.28 6.11 1.93
CA VAL A 11 -0.29 5.33 3.03
C VAL A 11 0.62 5.40 4.24
N ASN A 12 1.93 5.27 4.06
CA ASN A 12 2.89 5.39 5.15
C ASN A 12 2.85 6.79 5.79
N ALA A 13 2.89 7.86 4.98
CA ALA A 13 2.82 9.23 5.46
C ALA A 13 1.51 9.49 6.23
N LEU A 14 0.38 9.03 5.69
CA LEU A 14 -0.93 9.19 6.31
C LEU A 14 -1.03 8.41 7.62
N VAL A 15 -0.60 7.15 7.65
CA VAL A 15 -0.62 6.31 8.86
C VAL A 15 0.30 6.89 9.95
N ILE A 16 1.52 7.28 9.61
CA ILE A 16 2.47 7.81 10.61
C ILE A 16 2.03 9.19 11.09
N GLN A 17 1.67 10.11 10.18
CA GLN A 17 1.32 11.47 10.55
C GLN A 17 -0.04 11.55 11.27
N LEU A 18 -1.03 10.78 10.84
CA LEU A 18 -2.39 10.87 11.36
C LEU A 18 -2.62 9.94 12.56
N LEU A 19 -2.21 8.67 12.50
CA LEU A 19 -2.50 7.70 13.55
C LEU A 19 -1.43 7.70 14.65
N PHE A 20 -0.15 7.79 14.27
CA PHE A 20 0.92 7.69 15.25
C PHE A 20 1.24 9.04 15.91
N LEU A 21 1.45 10.12 15.13
CA LEU A 21 1.85 11.41 15.67
C LEU A 21 0.70 12.21 16.30
N ASN A 22 -0.50 12.21 15.69
CA ASN A 22 -1.64 12.96 16.21
C ASN A 22 -2.43 12.20 17.30
N LEU A 23 -2.62 10.89 17.12
CA LEU A 23 -3.48 10.09 18.00
C LEU A 23 -2.68 9.21 18.99
N GLY A 24 -1.36 9.08 18.84
CA GLY A 24 -0.52 8.23 19.70
C GLY A 24 -0.82 6.74 19.58
N MET A 25 -1.59 6.33 18.56
CA MET A 25 -2.11 4.97 18.44
C MET A 25 -1.11 4.10 17.67
N SER A 26 -0.44 3.20 18.39
CA SER A 26 0.52 2.25 17.80
C SER A 26 -0.08 0.85 17.54
N SER A 27 -1.38 0.67 17.81
CA SER A 27 -2.05 -0.64 17.73
C SER A 27 -2.12 -1.15 16.28
N PRO A 28 -1.55 -2.34 15.99
CA PRO A 28 -1.60 -2.95 14.65
C PRO A 28 -3.02 -3.15 14.12
N TRP A 29 -3.98 -3.39 15.01
CA TRP A 29 -5.39 -3.63 14.70
C TRP A 29 -6.12 -2.43 14.10
N ILE A 30 -5.55 -1.23 14.22
CA ILE A 30 -6.13 0.00 13.68
C ILE A 30 -5.35 0.45 12.46
N ILE A 31 -4.02 0.35 12.53
CA ILE A 31 -3.12 0.73 11.44
C ILE A 31 -3.35 -0.13 10.19
N VAL A 32 -3.48 -1.44 10.34
CA VAL A 32 -3.62 -2.35 9.19
C VAL A 32 -4.96 -2.15 8.46
N PRO A 33 -6.13 -2.13 9.13
CA PRO A 33 -7.39 -1.86 8.44
C PRO A 33 -7.44 -0.45 7.82
N ALA A 34 -6.89 0.56 8.48
CA ALA A 34 -6.83 1.91 7.92
C ALA A 34 -5.99 1.97 6.64
N ALA A 35 -4.81 1.32 6.64
CA ALA A 35 -3.97 1.22 5.44
C ALA A 35 -4.68 0.50 4.30
N LEU A 36 -5.38 -0.61 4.59
CA LEU A 36 -6.16 -1.35 3.60
C LEU A 36 -7.33 -0.52 3.04
N LEU A 37 -8.03 0.23 3.89
CA LEU A 37 -9.12 1.11 3.45
C LEU A 37 -8.63 2.20 2.51
N VAL A 38 -7.50 2.85 2.83
CA VAL A 38 -6.92 3.88 1.94
C VAL A 38 -6.52 3.27 0.60
N GLY A 39 -5.85 2.12 0.61
CA GLY A 39 -5.49 1.40 -0.61
C GLY A 39 -6.72 1.01 -1.44
N ALA A 40 -7.77 0.52 -0.79
CA ALA A 40 -9.03 0.15 -1.43
C ALA A 40 -9.74 1.35 -2.06
N VAL A 41 -9.75 2.52 -1.39
CA VAL A 41 -10.34 3.75 -1.92
C VAL A 41 -9.61 4.23 -3.17
N VAL A 42 -8.28 4.23 -3.15
CA VAL A 42 -7.48 4.63 -4.32
C VAL A 42 -7.65 3.62 -5.46
N GLY A 43 -7.65 2.32 -5.15
CA GLY A 43 -7.90 1.27 -6.13
C GLY A 43 -9.29 1.39 -6.76
N ALA A 44 -10.32 1.69 -5.96
CA ALA A 44 -11.67 1.95 -6.44
C ALA A 44 -11.72 3.20 -7.34
N ALA A 45 -11.02 4.28 -6.96
CA ALA A 45 -10.91 5.48 -7.80
C ALA A 45 -10.27 5.17 -9.16
N ASN A 46 -9.16 4.42 -9.19
CA ASN A 46 -8.53 3.98 -10.44
C ASN A 46 -9.48 3.09 -11.27
N GLY A 47 -10.22 2.20 -10.61
CA GLY A 47 -11.25 1.36 -11.25
C GLY A 47 -12.39 2.17 -11.86
N VAL A 48 -12.89 3.19 -11.16
CA VAL A 48 -13.94 4.11 -11.64
C VAL A 48 -13.45 4.92 -12.84
N LEU A 49 -12.22 5.45 -12.80
CA LEU A 49 -11.62 6.19 -13.92
C LEU A 49 -11.49 5.31 -15.17
N ALA A 50 -11.11 4.05 -14.99
CA ALA A 50 -10.98 3.11 -16.10
C ALA A 50 -12.33 2.64 -16.66
N THR A 51 -13.32 2.37 -15.81
CA THR A 51 -14.59 1.73 -16.22
C THR A 51 -15.69 2.72 -16.60
N ILE A 52 -15.87 3.78 -15.81
CA ILE A 52 -16.96 4.75 -16.00
C ILE A 52 -16.49 5.91 -16.88
N VAL A 53 -15.33 6.50 -16.54
CA VAL A 53 -14.79 7.65 -17.29
C VAL A 53 -14.11 7.21 -18.59
N ARG A 54 -13.86 5.89 -18.74
CA ARG A 54 -13.24 5.27 -19.93
C ARG A 54 -11.87 5.84 -20.28
N ILE A 55 -11.13 6.27 -19.27
CA ILE A 55 -9.74 6.69 -19.43
C ILE A 55 -8.88 5.44 -19.59
N GLN A 56 -7.85 5.51 -20.43
CA GLN A 56 -6.89 4.40 -20.55
C GLN A 56 -6.26 4.09 -19.18
N PRO A 57 -6.24 2.82 -18.72
CA PRO A 57 -5.78 2.45 -17.39
C PRO A 57 -4.37 2.95 -17.05
N ILE A 58 -3.47 3.00 -18.04
CA ILE A 58 -2.11 3.52 -17.87
C ILE A 58 -2.14 5.02 -17.52
N VAL A 59 -2.99 5.79 -18.21
CA VAL A 59 -3.12 7.24 -17.97
C VAL A 59 -3.79 7.51 -16.63
N ALA A 60 -4.83 6.76 -16.27
CA ALA A 60 -5.49 6.88 -14.98
C ALA A 60 -4.52 6.62 -13.82
N THR A 61 -3.71 5.57 -13.93
CA THR A 61 -2.72 5.22 -12.91
C THR A 61 -1.53 6.18 -12.87
N LEU A 62 -1.09 6.73 -14.01
CA LEU A 62 -0.10 7.84 -14.04
C LEU A 62 -0.65 9.12 -13.38
N GLY A 63 -1.92 9.45 -13.62
CA GLY A 63 -2.56 10.61 -12.99
C GLY A 63 -2.64 10.47 -11.47
N THR A 64 -3.12 9.31 -11.01
CA THR A 64 -3.16 8.99 -9.58
C THR A 64 -1.77 8.96 -8.96
N TYR A 65 -0.75 8.45 -9.67
CA TYR A 65 0.65 8.52 -9.24
C TYR A 65 1.07 9.95 -8.91
N LEU A 66 0.79 10.91 -9.81
CA LEU A 66 1.19 12.31 -9.64
C LEU A 66 0.41 12.98 -8.50
N ILE A 67 -0.89 12.73 -8.41
CA ILE A 67 -1.74 13.24 -7.33
C ILE A 67 -1.24 12.74 -5.98
N LEU A 68 -1.04 11.42 -5.83
CA LEU A 68 -0.57 10.83 -4.59
C LEU A 68 0.81 11.36 -4.20
N THR A 69 1.71 11.51 -5.17
CA THR A 69 3.04 12.07 -4.92
C THR A 69 2.93 13.52 -4.41
N GLY A 70 2.14 14.36 -5.08
CA GLY A 70 1.93 15.75 -4.67
C GLY A 70 1.31 15.87 -3.28
N VAL A 71 0.24 15.11 -3.01
CA VAL A 71 -0.43 15.10 -1.70
C VAL A 71 0.49 14.53 -0.61
N THR A 72 1.32 13.53 -0.92
CA THR A 72 2.29 13.01 0.06
C THR A 72 3.27 14.10 0.47
N LEU A 73 3.77 14.90 -0.49
CA LEU A 73 4.73 15.97 -0.21
C LEU A 73 4.11 17.14 0.58
N THR A 74 2.80 17.38 0.50
CA THR A 74 2.13 18.40 1.32
C THR A 74 1.92 17.94 2.76
N ILE A 75 1.71 16.64 2.97
CA ILE A 75 1.56 16.06 4.32
C ILE A 75 2.92 15.90 4.99
N LEU A 76 3.90 15.35 4.26
CA LEU A 76 5.21 15.00 4.78
C LEU A 76 6.31 15.39 3.77
N PRO A 77 6.90 16.59 3.89
CA PRO A 77 7.90 17.08 2.94
C PRO A 77 9.22 16.30 2.98
N ALA A 78 9.48 15.57 4.07
CA ALA A 78 10.55 14.60 4.18
C ALA A 78 10.04 13.39 5.00
N PRO A 79 10.42 12.15 4.68
CA PRO A 79 10.07 10.96 5.45
C PRO A 79 10.80 10.98 6.80
N ILE A 80 10.34 11.81 7.73
CA ILE A 80 10.88 11.98 9.08
C ILE A 80 9.72 11.79 10.05
N GLY A 81 9.59 10.57 10.54
CA GLY A 81 8.63 10.22 11.57
C GLY A 81 9.04 8.91 12.24
N PRO A 82 9.06 8.82 13.58
CA PRO A 82 9.31 7.57 14.25
C PRO A 82 8.17 6.59 13.92
N ALA A 83 8.48 5.52 13.20
CA ALA A 83 7.54 4.41 13.02
C ALA A 83 7.47 3.54 14.30
N PRO A 84 6.34 2.84 14.55
CA PRO A 84 6.23 1.89 15.65
C PRO A 84 7.31 0.80 15.60
N ASP A 85 7.81 0.36 16.75
CA ASP A 85 8.93 -0.60 16.81
C ASP A 85 8.59 -1.96 16.19
N TRP A 86 7.33 -2.40 16.29
CA TRP A 86 6.86 -3.62 15.63
C TRP A 86 6.92 -3.51 14.10
N LEU A 87 6.60 -2.33 13.54
CA LEU A 87 6.62 -2.08 12.10
C LEU A 87 8.06 -2.00 11.59
N LYS A 88 8.95 -1.35 12.35
CA LYS A 88 10.39 -1.34 12.07
C LYS A 88 11.00 -2.74 12.13
N ALA A 89 10.58 -3.57 13.08
CA ALA A 89 11.04 -4.95 13.19
C ALA A 89 10.66 -5.78 11.95
N MET A 90 9.47 -5.55 11.37
CA MET A 90 9.03 -6.18 10.12
C MET A 90 9.85 -5.76 8.90
N ALA A 91 10.34 -4.52 8.85
CA ALA A 91 11.22 -4.04 7.78
C ALA A 91 12.69 -4.46 7.96
N GLY A 92 13.11 -4.77 9.19
CA GLY A 92 14.48 -5.18 9.52
C GLY A 92 14.61 -6.69 9.81
N PRO A 93 14.87 -7.11 11.06
CA PRO A 93 15.19 -8.51 11.38
C PRO A 93 14.11 -9.53 10.99
N LEU A 94 12.83 -9.13 11.03
CA LEU A 94 11.70 -9.99 10.70
C LEU A 94 11.28 -9.90 9.22
N SER A 95 12.06 -9.23 8.37
CA SER A 95 11.80 -9.14 6.92
C SER A 95 11.71 -10.50 6.23
N ILE A 96 12.34 -11.53 6.80
CA ILE A 96 12.23 -12.91 6.34
C ILE A 96 10.80 -13.47 6.47
N VAL A 97 10.01 -12.98 7.44
CA VAL A 97 8.64 -13.50 7.70
C VAL A 97 7.66 -13.13 6.57
N PRO A 98 7.52 -11.86 6.15
CA PRO A 98 6.72 -11.52 4.98
C PRO A 98 7.21 -12.20 3.70
N LEU A 99 8.54 -12.27 3.50
CA LEU A 99 9.12 -12.92 2.32
C LEU A 99 8.81 -14.43 2.28
N ALA A 100 8.95 -15.11 3.42
CA ALA A 100 8.61 -16.52 3.56
C ALA A 100 7.12 -16.76 3.36
N LEU A 101 6.25 -15.87 3.88
CA LEU A 101 4.81 -15.93 3.62
C LEU A 101 4.48 -15.78 2.14
N ILE A 102 5.08 -14.81 1.44
CA ILE A 102 4.90 -14.64 -0.01
C ILE A 102 5.36 -15.89 -0.75
N GLY A 103 6.53 -16.43 -0.40
CA GLY A 103 7.06 -17.66 -0.98
C GLY A 103 6.17 -18.88 -0.71
N LEU A 104 5.62 -19.00 0.51
CA LEU A 104 4.69 -20.07 0.89
C LEU A 104 3.36 -19.96 0.15
N CYS A 105 2.78 -18.76 0.07
CA CYS A 105 1.57 -18.49 -0.70
C CYS A 105 1.78 -18.85 -2.17
N TRP A 106 2.91 -18.45 -2.76
CA TRP A 106 3.25 -18.83 -4.14
C TRP A 106 3.42 -20.34 -4.31
N PHE A 107 4.09 -21.00 -3.37
CA PHE A 107 4.22 -22.46 -3.37
C PHE A 107 2.87 -23.18 -3.27
N LEU A 108 1.96 -22.68 -2.44
CA LEU A 108 0.60 -23.21 -2.33
C LEU A 108 -0.21 -23.00 -3.61
N VAL A 109 -0.12 -21.81 -4.22
CA VAL A 109 -0.76 -21.51 -5.52
C VAL A 109 -0.25 -22.44 -6.61
N ARG A 110 1.06 -22.73 -6.64
CA ARG A 110 1.65 -23.71 -7.57
C ARG A 110 1.12 -25.13 -7.40
N ARG A 111 0.57 -25.48 -6.23
CA ARG A 111 -0.04 -26.80 -6.00
C ARG A 111 -1.52 -26.85 -6.38
N THR A 112 -2.12 -25.72 -6.73
CA THR A 112 -3.51 -25.69 -7.18
C THR A 112 -3.58 -25.83 -8.71
N PRO A 113 -4.64 -26.47 -9.26
CA PRO A 113 -4.83 -26.65 -10.71
C PRO A 113 -4.95 -25.33 -11.49
N TYR A 114 -5.02 -24.18 -10.81
CA TYR A 114 -4.96 -22.85 -11.43
C TYR A 114 -3.59 -22.53 -12.06
N TYR A 115 -2.52 -23.23 -11.68
CA TYR A 115 -1.19 -23.02 -12.28
C TYR A 115 -1.16 -23.36 -13.78
N ASP A 116 -1.86 -24.43 -14.19
CA ASP A 116 -1.92 -24.89 -15.59
C ASP A 116 -2.83 -24.02 -16.49
N LEU A 117 -3.62 -23.11 -15.91
CA LEU A 117 -4.56 -22.23 -16.61
C LEU A 117 -4.02 -20.80 -16.80
N LEU A 118 -2.92 -20.46 -16.11
CA LEU A 118 -2.26 -19.14 -16.12
C LEU A 118 -0.97 -19.12 -16.96
N MET A 119 -0.46 -20.28 -17.39
CA MET A 119 0.64 -20.44 -18.37
C MET A 119 0.10 -20.91 -19.71
#